data_AF-A0A8T1SFP6-F1
#
_entry.id   AF-A0A8T1SFP6-F1
#
_cell.length_a   1.000
_cell.length_b   1.000
_cell.length_c   1.000
_cell.angle_alpha   90.00
_cell.angle_beta   90.00
_cell.angle_gamma   90.00
#
_symmetry.space_group_name_H-M   'P 1'
#
loop_
_entity.id
_entity.type
_entity.pdbx_description
1 polymer ?
#
loop_
_entity_poly.entity_id
_entity_poly.type
_entity_poly.pdbx_seq_one_letter_code
_entity_poly.pdbx_strand_id
1 'polypeptide(L)'
;SARKLSLRSRLCAALLWGSLVSRAGRAVHAGLSAVGAESVAMGSDFYLRYYVGHKGKFGHEFLEFEFRPDGKLRYANNSNYKNDVMIRKEAYVHKSVMEELKRIIDDSEITKEDDALWPPPDRVGRQELEIVIGDEHISFTTSKIGSLIDVNQSKDPEGLRVFYYLVQDLKCLVFSLIGLHFKIKPI
;
A
#
# COMPACT_ATOMS: atom_id res chain seq x y z
N SER A 1 -5.94 -18.03 -15.25
CA SER A 1 -5.78 -17.35 -13.95
C SER A 1 -5.64 -15.82 -14.04
N ALA A 2 -5.16 -15.21 -15.13
CA ALA A 2 -4.94 -13.75 -15.25
C ALA A 2 -6.21 -12.86 -15.37
N ARG A 3 -7.39 -13.42 -15.68
CA ARG A 3 -8.63 -12.62 -15.87
C ARG A 3 -9.30 -12.18 -14.56
N LYS A 4 -9.02 -12.83 -13.42
CA LYS A 4 -9.66 -12.48 -12.13
C LYS A 4 -9.03 -11.25 -11.47
N LEU A 5 -7.73 -11.01 -11.66
CA LEU A 5 -7.04 -9.81 -11.13
C LEU A 5 -7.54 -8.51 -11.80
N SER A 6 -7.90 -8.58 -13.08
CA SER A 6 -8.43 -7.45 -13.86
C SER A 6 -9.83 -7.01 -13.44
N LEU A 7 -10.63 -7.86 -12.78
CA LEU A 7 -11.96 -7.46 -12.32
C LEU A 7 -11.90 -6.71 -10.99
N ARG A 8 -11.01 -7.13 -10.08
CA ARG A 8 -10.84 -6.46 -8.77
C ARG A 8 -10.27 -5.05 -8.91
N SER A 9 -9.30 -4.84 -9.81
CA SER A 9 -8.77 -3.50 -10.10
C SER A 9 -9.82 -2.56 -10.71
N ARG A 10 -10.74 -3.09 -11.53
CA ARG A 10 -11.86 -2.32 -12.09
C ARG A 10 -12.95 -2.03 -11.06
N LEU A 11 -13.21 -2.94 -10.12
CA LEU A 11 -14.18 -2.76 -9.04
C LEU A 11 -13.71 -1.75 -7.98
N CYS A 12 -12.41 -1.74 -7.63
CA CYS A 12 -11.85 -0.68 -6.78
C CYS A 12 -11.97 0.71 -7.41
N ALA A 13 -11.68 0.84 -8.71
CA ALA A 13 -11.84 2.10 -9.43
C ALA A 13 -13.32 2.56 -9.49
N ALA A 14 -14.27 1.63 -9.60
CA ALA A 14 -15.70 1.94 -9.66
C ALA A 14 -16.29 2.38 -8.31
N LEU A 15 -15.84 1.77 -7.20
CA LEU A 15 -16.30 2.14 -5.85
C LEU A 15 -15.77 3.53 -5.42
N LEU A 16 -14.55 3.89 -5.83
CA LEU A 16 -13.98 5.22 -5.58
C LEU A 16 -14.70 6.33 -6.36
N TRP A 17 -15.25 6.03 -7.55
CA TRP A 17 -16.01 7.01 -8.35
C TRP A 17 -17.42 7.25 -7.79
N GLY A 18 -18.08 6.21 -7.26
CA GLY A 18 -19.45 6.32 -6.71
C GLY A 18 -19.56 7.23 -5.48
N SER A 19 -18.52 7.25 -4.63
CA SER A 19 -18.52 8.05 -3.41
C SER A 19 -18.19 9.54 -3.64
N LEU A 20 -17.50 9.88 -4.73
CA LEU A 20 -17.11 11.27 -5.01
C LEU A 20 -18.28 12.13 -5.55
N VAL A 21 -19.27 11.52 -6.22
CA VAL A 21 -20.34 12.26 -6.91
C VAL A 21 -21.48 12.69 -5.97
N SER A 22 -21.58 12.11 -4.76
CA SER A 22 -22.71 12.35 -3.86
C SER A 22 -22.60 13.63 -3.00
N ARG A 23 -21.43 14.28 -2.92
CA ARG A 23 -21.21 15.44 -2.02
C ARG A 23 -21.19 16.82 -2.69
N ALA A 24 -21.53 16.95 -3.97
CA ALA A 24 -21.60 18.24 -4.65
C ALA A 24 -23.02 18.83 -4.59
N GLY A 25 -23.40 19.49 -3.48
CA GLY A 25 -24.67 20.22 -3.41
C GLY A 25 -24.85 21.12 -2.17
N ARG A 26 -25.00 22.44 -2.42
CA ARG A 26 -25.35 23.60 -1.55
C ARG A 26 -24.14 24.31 -0.89
N ALA A 27 -23.71 25.48 -1.39
CA ALA A 27 -24.23 26.86 -1.19
C ALA A 27 -23.85 27.49 0.17
N VAL A 28 -23.65 28.81 0.41
CA VAL A 28 -23.35 30.08 -0.29
C VAL A 28 -22.88 31.05 0.84
N HIS A 29 -21.93 31.95 0.54
CA HIS A 29 -21.50 33.23 1.19
C HIS A 29 -21.84 33.61 2.66
N ALA A 30 -20.77 33.95 3.41
CA ALA A 30 -20.54 35.14 4.27
C ALA A 30 -19.11 34.96 4.86
N GLY A 31 -18.16 35.91 4.99
CA GLY A 31 -18.17 37.27 5.51
C GLY A 31 -16.89 37.41 6.38
N LEU A 32 -16.23 38.56 6.35
CA LEU A 32 -14.84 38.88 6.74
C LEU A 32 -14.36 38.62 8.20
N SER A 33 -13.04 38.39 8.29
CA SER A 33 -12.07 38.84 9.32
C SER A 33 -11.98 38.16 10.70
N ALA A 34 -10.89 37.44 10.94
CA ALA A 34 -9.97 37.68 12.07
C ALA A 34 -8.69 36.84 11.90
N VAL A 35 -7.55 37.50 11.99
CA VAL A 35 -6.21 36.90 12.02
C VAL A 35 -6.03 36.22 13.36
N GLY A 36 -5.98 34.90 13.35
CA GLY A 36 -5.56 34.06 14.46
C GLY A 36 -4.80 32.90 13.85
N ALA A 37 -3.48 32.88 14.04
CA ALA A 37 -2.66 31.74 13.69
C ALA A 37 -3.09 30.56 14.57
N GLU A 38 -4.05 29.78 14.08
CA GLU A 38 -4.34 28.45 14.62
C GLU A 38 -3.07 27.63 14.51
N SER A 39 -2.60 27.17 15.68
CA SER A 39 -1.57 26.17 15.84
C SER A 39 -1.81 25.04 14.85
N VAL A 40 -0.82 24.83 13.98
CA VAL A 40 -0.73 23.72 13.03
C VAL A 40 -1.23 22.45 13.72
N ALA A 41 -2.39 21.95 13.29
CA ALA A 41 -2.83 20.62 13.65
C ALA A 41 -1.68 19.68 13.26
N MET A 42 -1.03 19.09 14.27
CA MET A 42 -0.05 18.02 14.10
C MET A 42 -0.73 16.93 13.29
N GLY A 43 -0.57 16.99 11.96
CA GLY A 43 -1.12 15.99 11.08
C GLY A 43 -0.50 14.68 11.48
N SER A 44 -1.32 13.73 11.91
CA SER A 44 -0.87 12.41 12.37
C SER A 44 0.21 11.87 11.43
N ASP A 45 1.37 11.57 12.00
CA ASP A 45 2.49 11.02 11.26
C ASP A 45 2.00 9.77 10.53
N PHE A 46 2.23 9.75 9.23
CA PHE A 46 1.84 8.64 8.37
C PHE A 46 3.01 8.19 7.54
N TYR A 47 3.39 6.93 7.71
CA TYR A 47 4.42 6.27 6.95
C TYR A 47 3.94 4.88 6.56
N LEU A 48 4.22 4.49 5.33
CA LEU A 48 4.00 3.12 4.89
C LEU A 48 5.16 2.67 4.00
N ARG A 49 5.74 1.52 4.29
CA ARG A 49 6.70 0.85 3.41
C ARG A 49 6.33 -0.61 3.27
N TYR A 50 6.36 -1.08 2.03
CA TYR A 50 6.21 -2.50 1.72
C TYR A 50 7.36 -2.96 0.85
N TYR A 51 7.96 -4.08 1.21
CA TYR A 51 8.98 -4.77 0.45
C TYR A 51 8.60 -6.23 0.23
N VAL A 52 8.86 -6.75 -0.97
CA VAL A 52 8.88 -8.18 -1.24
C VAL A 52 10.04 -8.50 -2.16
N GLY A 53 10.83 -9.50 -1.81
CA GLY A 53 11.94 -9.90 -2.65
C GLY A 53 12.50 -11.26 -2.30
N HIS A 54 13.35 -11.76 -3.19
CA HIS A 54 14.07 -13.00 -3.00
C HIS A 54 15.40 -12.96 -3.74
N LYS A 55 16.37 -13.75 -3.26
CA LYS A 55 17.67 -13.91 -3.93
C LYS A 55 17.70 -15.28 -4.58
N GLY A 56 17.47 -15.31 -5.89
CA GLY A 56 17.48 -16.51 -6.71
C GLY A 56 18.79 -16.71 -7.47
N LYS A 57 18.82 -17.74 -8.32
CA LYS A 57 19.96 -18.03 -9.23
C LYS A 57 20.31 -16.85 -10.14
N PHE A 58 19.32 -16.02 -10.47
CA PHE A 58 19.44 -14.90 -11.40
C PHE A 58 19.69 -13.57 -10.69
N GLY A 59 20.02 -13.59 -9.40
CA GLY A 59 20.28 -12.37 -8.61
C GLY A 59 19.12 -12.01 -7.68
N HIS A 60 19.06 -10.73 -7.30
CA HIS A 60 18.09 -10.22 -6.34
C HIS A 60 16.91 -9.59 -7.07
N GLU A 61 15.75 -10.24 -6.99
CA GLU A 61 14.50 -9.70 -7.53
C GLU A 61 13.63 -9.17 -6.39
N PHE A 62 13.11 -7.96 -6.56
CA PHE A 62 12.28 -7.34 -5.54
C PHE A 62 11.34 -6.28 -6.09
N LEU A 63 10.31 -6.00 -5.30
CA LEU A 63 9.38 -4.90 -5.44
C LEU A 63 9.33 -4.18 -4.09
N GLU A 64 9.50 -2.86 -4.12
CA GLU A 64 9.41 -2.00 -2.95
C GLU A 64 8.63 -0.74 -3.27
N PHE A 65 7.77 -0.31 -2.35
CA PHE A 65 7.18 1.02 -2.39
C PHE A 65 7.08 1.63 -1.00
N GLU A 66 7.16 2.95 -0.96
CA GLU A 66 7.18 3.76 0.25
C GLU A 66 6.32 5.00 0.05
N PHE A 67 5.44 5.30 1.03
CA PHE A 67 4.74 6.57 1.18
C PHE A 67 5.29 7.28 2.41
N ARG A 68 5.87 8.47 2.18
CA ARG A 68 6.41 9.32 3.24
C ARG A 68 5.35 10.29 3.77
N PRO A 69 5.54 10.88 4.97
CA PRO A 69 4.58 11.84 5.55
C PRO A 69 4.33 13.07 4.67
N ASP A 70 5.29 13.46 3.84
CA ASP A 70 5.20 14.56 2.87
C ASP A 70 4.38 14.22 1.61
N GLY A 71 3.79 13.03 1.54
CA GLY A 71 3.04 12.55 0.37
C GLY A 71 3.93 12.03 -0.77
N LYS A 72 5.25 11.89 -0.55
CA LYS A 72 6.15 11.32 -1.56
C LYS A 72 5.97 9.80 -1.64
N LEU A 73 5.50 9.33 -2.79
CA LEU A 73 5.52 7.93 -3.22
C LEU A 73 6.85 7.62 -3.89
N ARG A 74 7.56 6.60 -3.39
CA ARG A 74 8.76 6.03 -4.02
C ARG A 74 8.47 4.57 -4.40
N TYR A 75 8.83 4.20 -5.61
CA TYR A 75 8.59 2.88 -6.17
C TYR A 75 9.87 2.33 -6.80
N ALA A 76 10.22 1.10 -6.45
CA ALA A 76 11.32 0.36 -7.05
C ALA A 76 10.86 -1.06 -7.42
N ASN A 77 11.10 -1.47 -8.66
CA ASN A 77 10.90 -2.84 -9.11
C ASN A 77 12.15 -3.31 -9.85
N ASN A 78 12.74 -4.40 -9.36
CA ASN A 78 13.83 -5.10 -10.01
C ASN A 78 13.40 -6.53 -10.32
N SER A 79 13.08 -6.79 -11.58
CA SER A 79 12.91 -8.12 -12.14
C SER A 79 14.11 -8.41 -13.03
N ASN A 80 14.91 -9.43 -12.70
CA ASN A 80 16.05 -9.82 -13.53
C ASN A 80 15.59 -10.66 -14.74
N TYR A 81 14.30 -10.62 -15.06
CA TYR A 81 13.71 -11.28 -16.20
C TYR A 81 14.19 -10.60 -17.48
N LYS A 82 14.91 -11.34 -18.33
CA LYS A 82 15.43 -10.88 -19.63
C LYS A 82 16.39 -9.67 -19.59
N ASN A 83 17.14 -9.49 -18.50
CA ASN A 83 18.06 -8.37 -18.32
C ASN A 83 17.37 -6.99 -18.35
N ASP A 84 16.14 -6.90 -17.86
CA ASP A 84 15.44 -5.62 -17.82
C ASP A 84 16.10 -4.64 -16.84
N VAL A 85 15.94 -3.35 -17.11
CA VAL A 85 16.53 -2.31 -16.27
C VAL A 85 15.63 -2.06 -15.07
N MET A 86 16.23 -2.02 -13.88
CA MET A 86 15.55 -1.66 -12.63
C MET A 86 14.69 -0.40 -12.79
N ILE A 87 13.40 -0.52 -12.50
CA ILE A 87 12.46 0.59 -12.56
C ILE A 87 12.48 1.32 -11.22
N ARG A 88 12.79 2.62 -11.25
CA ARG A 88 12.68 3.52 -10.10
C ARG A 88 11.83 4.72 -10.47
N LYS A 89 10.82 5.02 -9.66
CA LYS A 89 9.89 6.12 -9.88
C LYS A 89 9.57 6.82 -8.56
N GLU A 90 9.46 8.13 -8.62
CA GLU A 90 9.07 8.97 -7.47
C GLU A 90 8.04 9.99 -7.92
N ALA A 91 6.99 10.19 -7.13
CA ALA A 91 5.96 11.19 -7.37
C ALA A 91 5.39 11.67 -6.04
N TYR A 92 4.88 12.89 -6.00
CA TYR A 92 4.06 13.34 -4.87
C TYR A 92 2.60 13.02 -5.16
N VAL A 93 1.92 12.40 -4.19
CA VAL A 93 0.49 12.13 -4.27
C VAL A 93 -0.29 13.21 -3.52
N HIS A 94 -1.53 13.45 -3.96
CA HIS A 94 -2.41 14.37 -3.28
C HIS A 94 -2.83 13.82 -1.90
N LYS A 95 -3.15 14.71 -0.94
CA LYS A 95 -3.59 14.34 0.41
C LYS A 95 -4.74 13.33 0.40
N SER A 96 -5.68 13.41 -0.54
CA SER A 96 -6.79 12.45 -0.66
C SER A 96 -6.34 11.01 -0.88
N VAL A 97 -5.19 10.78 -1.55
CA VAL A 97 -4.60 9.44 -1.71
C VAL A 97 -4.04 8.95 -0.37
N MET A 98 -3.43 9.85 0.41
CA MET A 98 -2.91 9.54 1.74
C MET A 98 -4.03 9.20 2.72
N GLU A 99 -5.13 9.94 2.71
CA GLU A 99 -6.31 9.63 3.55
C GLU A 99 -6.96 8.30 3.14
N GLU A 100 -6.99 7.97 1.85
CA GLU A 100 -7.51 6.68 1.39
C GLU A 100 -6.60 5.51 1.80
N LEU A 101 -5.28 5.70 1.79
CA LEU A 101 -4.35 4.71 2.33
C LEU A 101 -4.59 4.46 3.82
N LYS A 102 -4.76 5.52 4.62
CA LYS A 102 -5.12 5.41 6.04
C LYS A 102 -6.42 4.62 6.22
N ARG A 103 -7.47 4.97 5.46
CA ARG A 103 -8.76 4.27 5.48
C ARG A 103 -8.63 2.77 5.17
N ILE A 104 -7.83 2.40 4.16
CA ILE A 104 -7.58 0.99 3.81
C ILE A 104 -6.87 0.25 4.95
N ILE A 105 -5.91 0.90 5.62
CA ILE A 105 -5.18 0.33 6.75
C ILE A 105 -6.10 0.15 7.96
N ASP A 106 -6.86 1.18 8.32
CA ASP A 106 -7.80 1.15 9.44
C ASP A 106 -8.86 0.05 9.24
N ASP A 107 -9.48 0.00 8.05
CA ASP A 107 -10.50 -1.01 7.70
C ASP A 107 -9.95 -2.44 7.75
N SER A 108 -8.64 -2.62 7.51
CA SER A 108 -8.01 -3.94 7.54
C SER A 108 -7.76 -4.45 8.95
N GLU A 109 -7.78 -3.57 9.97
CA GLU A 109 -7.42 -3.89 11.35
C GLU A 109 -6.00 -4.46 11.53
N ILE A 110 -5.11 -4.26 10.55
CA ILE A 110 -3.74 -4.80 10.54
C ILE A 110 -2.90 -4.39 11.76
N THR A 111 -3.19 -3.25 12.39
CA THR A 111 -2.47 -2.77 13.59
C THR A 111 -2.75 -3.60 14.84
N LYS A 112 -3.77 -4.48 14.79
CA LYS A 112 -4.12 -5.42 15.86
C LYS A 112 -3.42 -6.78 15.73
N GLU A 113 -2.74 -7.02 14.60
CA GLU A 113 -2.07 -8.29 14.31
C GLU A 113 -0.62 -8.31 14.79
N ASP A 114 -0.05 -9.50 14.93
CA ASP A 114 1.33 -9.72 15.37
C ASP A 114 2.00 -10.85 14.56
N ASP A 115 3.26 -10.66 14.18
CA ASP A 115 3.97 -11.59 13.29
C ASP A 115 4.76 -12.69 14.02
N ALA A 116 4.68 -12.81 15.35
CA ALA A 116 5.47 -13.78 16.12
C ALA A 116 5.22 -15.25 15.71
N LEU A 117 4.04 -15.54 15.17
CA LEU A 117 3.67 -16.89 14.70
C LEU A 117 3.77 -17.05 13.18
N TRP A 118 4.14 -15.99 12.46
CA TRP A 118 4.20 -16.02 11.01
C TRP A 118 5.47 -16.76 10.53
N PRO A 119 5.45 -17.37 9.33
CA PRO A 119 6.62 -18.04 8.78
C PRO A 119 7.80 -17.06 8.64
N PRO A 120 8.99 -17.36 9.19
CA PRO A 120 10.14 -16.47 9.07
C PRO A 120 10.65 -16.44 7.61
N PRO A 121 11.34 -15.36 7.19
CA PRO A 121 11.93 -15.26 5.86
C PRO A 121 12.84 -16.45 5.53
N ASP A 122 12.78 -16.90 4.27
CA ASP A 122 13.53 -18.06 3.80
C ASP A 122 14.17 -17.82 2.42
N ARG A 123 14.61 -18.90 1.76
CA ARG A 123 15.21 -18.84 0.42
C ARG A 123 14.19 -18.51 -0.68
N VAL A 124 12.91 -18.83 -0.48
CA VAL A 124 11.81 -18.55 -1.42
C VAL A 124 11.52 -17.04 -1.44
N GLY A 125 11.63 -16.38 -0.29
CA GLY A 125 11.67 -14.93 -0.23
C GLY A 125 11.36 -14.34 1.14
N ARG A 126 11.22 -13.01 1.12
CA ARG A 126 10.95 -12.16 2.27
C ARG A 126 9.88 -11.14 1.91
N GLN A 127 8.99 -10.86 2.85
CA GLN A 127 8.07 -9.73 2.83
C GLN A 127 8.27 -8.89 4.09
N GLU A 128 8.22 -7.58 3.93
CA GLU A 128 8.25 -6.62 5.03
C GLU A 128 7.13 -5.61 4.83
N LEU A 129 6.44 -5.27 5.92
CA LEU A 129 5.45 -4.19 5.96
C LEU A 129 5.73 -3.36 7.20
N GLU A 130 5.86 -2.06 7.02
CA GLU A 130 6.10 -1.11 8.10
C GLU A 130 5.11 0.04 7.97
N ILE A 131 4.36 0.32 9.03
CA ILE A 131 3.32 1.34 9.04
C ILE A 131 3.44 2.16 10.32
N VAL A 132 3.46 3.48 10.17
CA VAL A 132 3.23 4.43 11.25
C VAL A 132 1.93 5.15 10.94
N ILE A 133 0.97 5.14 11.86
CA ILE A 133 -0.30 5.83 11.73
C ILE A 133 -0.73 6.41 13.08
N GLY A 134 -0.64 7.74 13.22
CA GLY A 134 -0.87 8.36 14.52
C GLY A 134 0.19 7.90 15.52
N ASP A 135 -0.26 7.30 16.63
CA ASP A 135 0.61 6.80 17.69
C ASP A 135 0.94 5.29 17.54
N GLU A 136 0.37 4.62 16.53
CA GLU A 136 0.61 3.20 16.27
C GLU A 136 1.79 3.01 15.32
N HIS A 137 2.71 2.10 15.66
CA HIS A 137 3.82 1.67 14.81
C HIS A 137 3.89 0.16 14.78
N ILE A 138 3.75 -0.41 13.58
CA ILE A 138 3.92 -1.85 13.33
C ILE A 138 5.04 -2.10 12.32
N SER A 139 5.73 -3.21 12.50
CA SER A 139 6.76 -3.69 11.58
C SER A 139 6.72 -5.20 11.52
N PHE A 140 6.27 -5.73 10.39
CA PHE A 140 6.16 -7.16 10.16
C PHE A 140 7.23 -7.66 9.20
N THR A 141 7.70 -8.88 9.45
CA THR A 141 8.65 -9.60 8.62
C THR A 141 8.23 -11.06 8.47
N THR A 142 7.94 -11.49 7.25
CA THR A 142 7.50 -12.87 6.98
C THR A 142 8.11 -13.44 5.70
N SER A 143 7.96 -14.75 5.47
CA SER A 143 8.30 -15.40 4.21
C SER A 143 7.38 -14.92 3.07
N LYS A 144 7.76 -15.23 1.83
CA LYS A 144 6.93 -14.93 0.66
C LYS A 144 5.69 -15.81 0.63
N ILE A 145 4.52 -15.20 0.81
CA ILE A 145 3.22 -15.88 0.71
C ILE A 145 2.82 -16.00 -0.76
N GLY A 146 2.62 -17.23 -1.24
CA GLY A 146 2.25 -17.50 -2.64
C GLY A 146 0.74 -17.58 -2.85
N SER A 147 0.01 -18.10 -1.88
CA SER A 147 -1.43 -18.36 -1.98
C SER A 147 -2.13 -18.43 -0.62
N LEU A 148 -3.47 -18.48 -0.65
CA LEU A 148 -4.28 -18.72 0.55
C LEU A 148 -4.05 -20.12 1.17
N ILE A 149 -3.47 -21.08 0.42
CA ILE A 149 -3.10 -22.39 0.98
C ILE A 149 -2.01 -22.19 2.03
N ASP A 150 -0.99 -21.40 1.72
CA ASP A 150 0.12 -21.11 2.62
C ASP A 150 -0.37 -20.38 3.89
N VAL A 151 -1.33 -19.47 3.73
CA VAL A 151 -1.99 -18.77 4.85
C VAL A 151 -2.74 -19.75 5.75
N ASN A 152 -3.59 -20.60 5.16
CA ASN A 152 -4.43 -21.53 5.92
C ASN A 152 -3.64 -22.64 6.63
N GLN A 153 -2.42 -22.93 6.19
CA GLN A 153 -1.52 -23.93 6.81
C GLN A 153 -0.57 -23.32 7.85
N SER A 154 -0.62 -22.01 8.06
CA SER A 154 0.21 -21.31 9.04
C SER A 154 -0.27 -21.51 10.48
N LYS A 155 0.53 -21.03 11.44
CA LYS A 155 0.18 -21.04 12.86
C LYS A 155 -0.77 -19.91 13.25
N ASP A 156 -0.92 -18.90 12.39
CA ASP A 156 -1.83 -17.77 12.56
C ASP A 156 -2.52 -17.46 11.22
N PRO A 157 -3.54 -18.26 10.84
CA PRO A 157 -4.22 -18.11 9.56
C PRO A 157 -5.12 -16.86 9.49
N GLU A 158 -5.53 -16.29 10.63
CA GLU A 158 -6.37 -15.10 10.67
C GLU A 158 -5.54 -13.84 10.40
N GLY A 159 -4.48 -13.61 11.18
CA GLY A 159 -3.62 -12.45 10.99
C GLY A 159 -2.89 -12.45 9.65
N LEU A 160 -2.39 -13.60 9.20
CA LEU A 160 -1.79 -13.70 7.86
C LEU A 160 -2.79 -13.46 6.74
N ARG A 161 -4.09 -13.73 6.94
CA ARG A 161 -5.11 -13.45 5.93
C ARG A 161 -5.37 -11.95 5.82
N VAL A 162 -5.41 -11.24 6.95
CA VAL A 162 -5.47 -9.77 6.98
C VAL A 162 -4.29 -9.19 6.23
N PHE A 163 -3.06 -9.59 6.58
CA PHE A 163 -1.84 -9.19 5.88
C PHE A 163 -1.89 -9.47 4.37
N TYR A 164 -2.30 -10.68 3.99
CA TYR A 164 -2.36 -11.11 2.58
C TYR A 164 -3.31 -10.27 1.73
N TYR A 165 -4.46 -9.87 2.28
CA TYR A 165 -5.42 -9.02 1.55
C TYR A 165 -5.00 -7.56 1.55
N LEU A 166 -4.54 -7.01 2.68
CA LEU A 166 -4.05 -5.64 2.73
C LEU A 166 -2.92 -5.41 1.71
N VAL A 167 -1.94 -6.31 1.65
CA VAL A 167 -0.83 -6.23 0.68
C VAL A 167 -1.33 -6.22 -0.77
N GLN A 168 -2.40 -6.95 -1.08
CA GLN A 168 -3.00 -6.94 -2.43
C GLN A 168 -3.66 -5.60 -2.74
N ASP A 169 -4.40 -5.03 -1.80
CA ASP A 169 -5.08 -3.74 -1.98
C ASP A 169 -4.06 -2.61 -2.15
N LEU A 170 -3.00 -2.59 -1.33
CA LEU A 170 -1.88 -1.66 -1.46
C LEU A 170 -1.19 -1.77 -2.82
N LYS A 171 -0.86 -3.00 -3.26
CA LYS A 171 -0.28 -3.22 -4.60
C LYS A 171 -1.20 -2.73 -5.70
N CYS A 172 -2.51 -2.98 -5.58
CA CYS A 172 -3.48 -2.55 -6.58
C CYS A 172 -3.50 -1.02 -6.71
N LEU A 173 -3.50 -0.30 -5.58
CA LEU A 173 -3.44 1.16 -5.58
C LEU A 173 -2.12 1.66 -6.19
N VAL A 174 -0.98 1.16 -5.73
CA VAL A 174 0.36 1.60 -6.20
C VAL A 174 0.54 1.33 -7.69
N PHE A 175 0.18 0.14 -8.18
CA PHE A 175 0.28 -0.19 -9.60
C PHE A 175 -0.62 0.71 -10.47
N SER A 176 -1.78 1.10 -9.95
CA SER A 176 -2.68 2.05 -10.63
C SER A 176 -2.05 3.45 -10.71
N LEU A 177 -1.51 3.95 -9.59
CA LEU A 177 -0.84 5.26 -9.52
C LEU A 177 0.37 5.33 -10.46
N ILE A 178 1.28 4.35 -10.35
CA ILE A 178 2.50 4.31 -11.16
C ILE A 178 2.18 4.09 -12.64
N GLY A 179 1.26 3.17 -12.95
CA GLY A 179 0.89 2.84 -14.31
C GLY A 179 0.23 4.00 -15.05
N LEU A 180 -0.70 4.72 -14.39
CA LEU A 180 -1.37 5.87 -14.99
C LEU A 180 -0.46 7.10 -15.08
N HIS A 181 0.32 7.39 -14.04
CA HIS A 181 1.15 8.60 -13.98
C HIS A 181 2.36 8.51 -14.93
N PHE A 182 3.06 7.38 -14.96
CA PHE A 182 4.26 7.21 -15.76
C PHE A 182 4.03 6.52 -17.10
N LYS A 183 2.80 6.04 -17.37
CA LYS A 183 2.44 5.30 -18.60
C LYS A 183 3.33 4.06 -18.84
N ILE A 184 3.71 3.40 -17.75
CA ILE A 184 4.51 2.16 -17.78
C ILE A 184 3.65 0.97 -17.36
N LYS A 185 4.03 -0.23 -17.82
CA LYS A 185 3.55 -1.45 -17.17
C LYS A 185 4.29 -1.57 -15.84
N PRO A 186 3.59 -1.65 -14.70
CA PRO A 186 4.26 -1.78 -13.39
C PRO A 186 5.00 -3.12 -13.20
N ILE A 187 4.90 -4.03 -14.18
CA ILE A 187 5.39 -5.41 -14.17
C ILE A 187 5.98 -5.73 -15.54
#